data_AF-A0A9C8NRI2-F1
#
_entry.id   AF-A0A9C8NRI2-F1
#
_cell.length_a   1.000
_cell.length_b   1.000
_cell.length_c   1.000
_cell.angle_alpha   90.00
_cell.angle_beta   90.00
_cell.angle_gamma   90.00
#
_symmetry.space_group_name_H-M   'P 1'
#
loop_
_entity.id
_entity.type
_entity.pdbx_description
1 polymer ?
#
loop_
_entity_poly.entity_id
_entity_poly.type
_entity_poly.pdbx_seq_one_letter_code
_entity_poly.pdbx_strand_id
1 'polypeptide(L)'
;MAAAFEESLTERNDRGESTRHLRKCDYHDKLVAEHVRCSDEIISFNYDCVIDDSLRRQGGGIWNPRYGYGFNLGPRGARMTGDAHWMPGEPGTKDQTVKLYKLHGSFHFQISGMDSQDESGDQAKSKEKKPYTVILKRRPYTKQKGSLRFSIIPPEWHKAYDEGAFADLWAKAAKAIHRADSIVFIGYSLPATDLHSTALFRTSVGKAGLKHLTVVNPDQEARRRVRTVLQRGCTKGTRMLSFDSLEHFAAADRSLWARS
;
A
#
# COMPACT_ATOMS: atom_id res chain seq x y z
N MET A 1 0.86 -22.69 -8.06
CA MET A 1 2.14 -22.09 -7.61
C MET A 1 1.99 -21.73 -6.13
N ALA A 2 2.59 -22.51 -5.23
CA ALA A 2 2.59 -22.22 -3.80
C ALA A 2 3.91 -21.52 -3.48
N ALA A 3 3.87 -20.22 -3.23
CA ALA A 3 5.07 -19.46 -2.88
C ALA A 3 5.29 -19.51 -1.37
N ALA A 4 6.48 -19.98 -0.97
CA ALA A 4 6.98 -19.99 0.40
C ALA A 4 7.36 -18.56 0.85
N PHE A 5 6.36 -17.69 1.03
CA PHE A 5 6.56 -16.34 1.60
C PHE A 5 6.63 -16.34 3.14
N GLU A 6 6.20 -17.42 3.78
CA GLU A 6 6.09 -17.49 5.25
C GLU A 6 7.46 -17.48 5.95
N GLU A 7 8.48 -18.14 5.38
CA GLU A 7 9.78 -18.31 6.05
C GLU A 7 10.70 -17.08 6.01
N SER A 8 10.60 -16.22 5.00
CA SER A 8 11.45 -15.02 4.90
C SER A 8 10.87 -13.83 5.67
N LEU A 9 9.56 -13.86 5.95
CA LEU A 9 8.81 -12.77 6.55
C LEU A 9 8.47 -13.02 8.03
N THR A 10 8.83 -14.19 8.58
CA THR A 10 8.65 -14.52 9.99
C THR A 10 9.99 -14.76 10.70
N GLU A 11 10.06 -14.50 12.00
CA GLU A 11 11.25 -14.80 12.83
C GLU A 11 11.45 -16.32 12.90
N ARG A 12 12.67 -16.80 13.14
CA ARG A 12 12.96 -18.22 13.39
C ARG A 12 13.24 -18.45 14.87
N ASN A 13 12.78 -19.58 15.41
CA ASN A 13 13.15 -20.00 16.76
C ASN A 13 14.55 -20.64 16.80
N ASP A 14 15.05 -20.97 18.00
CA ASP A 14 16.37 -21.59 18.20
C ASP A 14 16.54 -22.95 17.48
N ARG A 15 15.44 -23.56 17.02
CA ARG A 15 15.42 -24.81 16.26
C ARG A 15 15.38 -24.59 14.75
N GLY A 16 15.45 -23.34 14.30
CA GLY A 16 15.41 -22.96 12.88
C GLY A 16 14.01 -22.97 12.25
N GLU A 17 12.95 -23.18 13.04
CA GLU A 17 11.56 -23.22 12.58
C GLU A 17 10.97 -21.81 12.52
N SER A 18 10.20 -21.54 11.46
CA SER A 18 9.45 -20.29 11.31
C SER A 18 8.46 -20.10 12.45
N THR A 19 8.55 -18.97 13.13
CA THR A 19 7.64 -18.56 14.19
C THR A 19 6.37 -17.93 13.61
N ARG A 20 5.45 -17.55 14.50
CA ARG A 20 4.22 -16.83 14.12
C ARG A 20 4.41 -15.31 14.13
N HIS A 21 5.63 -14.83 14.38
CA HIS A 21 5.95 -13.41 14.53
C HIS A 21 6.59 -12.89 13.25
N LEU A 22 6.12 -11.73 12.79
CA LEU A 22 6.73 -11.03 11.66
C LEU A 22 8.17 -10.66 11.99
N ARG A 23 9.08 -10.91 11.05
CA ARG A 23 10.45 -10.41 11.15
C ARG A 23 10.42 -8.89 11.05
N LYS A 24 10.97 -8.22 12.05
CA LYS A 24 11.09 -6.75 12.05
C LYS A 24 12.04 -6.30 10.94
N CYS A 25 11.74 -5.14 10.37
CA CYS A 25 12.61 -4.48 9.40
C CYS A 25 12.91 -3.07 9.89
N ASP A 26 14.13 -2.88 10.40
CA ASP A 26 14.56 -1.62 11.01
C ASP A 26 14.46 -0.43 10.05
N TYR A 27 14.64 -0.68 8.75
CA TYR A 27 14.54 0.38 7.74
C TYR A 27 13.09 0.84 7.49
N HIS A 28 12.11 -0.08 7.54
CA HIS A 28 10.70 0.31 7.48
C HIS A 28 10.24 0.99 8.77
N ASP A 29 10.76 0.55 9.91
CA ASP A 29 10.50 1.18 11.19
C ASP A 29 11.01 2.62 11.21
N LYS A 30 12.26 2.82 10.79
CA LYS A 30 12.86 4.15 10.66
C LYS A 30 12.09 5.02 9.66
N LEU A 31 11.69 4.44 8.52
CA LEU A 31 10.86 5.14 7.55
C LEU A 31 9.57 5.66 8.18
N VAL A 32 8.83 4.82 8.91
CA VAL A 32 7.58 5.22 9.55
C VAL A 32 7.83 6.24 10.66
N ALA A 33 8.78 5.98 11.54
CA ALA A 33 9.05 6.81 12.72
C ALA A 33 9.57 8.21 12.34
N GLU A 34 10.51 8.28 11.40
CA GLU A 34 11.24 9.52 11.12
C GLU A 34 10.71 10.26 9.90
N HIS A 35 10.17 9.55 8.91
CA HIS A 35 9.84 10.15 7.62
C HIS A 35 8.34 10.29 7.38
N VAL A 36 7.50 9.37 7.81
CA VAL A 36 6.05 9.46 7.52
C VAL A 36 5.38 10.53 8.39
N ARG A 37 4.49 11.34 7.80
CA ARG A 37 3.69 12.36 8.49
C ARG A 37 2.19 12.18 8.19
N CYS A 38 1.31 12.75 9.04
CA CYS A 38 -0.15 12.62 8.94
C CYS A 38 -0.76 12.93 7.56
N SER A 39 -0.13 13.83 6.78
CA SER A 39 -0.56 14.22 5.44
C SER A 39 -0.05 13.31 4.32
N ASP A 40 0.84 12.37 4.64
CA ASP A 40 1.44 11.49 3.64
C ASP A 40 0.47 10.36 3.27
N GLU A 41 0.53 9.94 2.01
CA GLU A 41 -0.23 8.82 1.48
C GLU A 41 0.75 7.80 0.89
N ILE A 42 0.61 6.54 1.30
CA ILE A 42 1.45 5.42 0.91
C ILE A 42 0.66 4.55 -0.07
N ILE A 43 1.24 4.26 -1.22
CA ILE A 43 0.70 3.30 -2.19
C ILE A 43 1.63 2.09 -2.19
N SER A 44 1.08 0.92 -1.90
CA SER A 44 1.83 -0.34 -1.87
C SER A 44 1.25 -1.34 -2.86
N PHE A 45 2.15 -1.96 -3.61
CA PHE A 45 1.87 -3.10 -4.50
C PHE A 45 2.26 -4.43 -3.84
N ASN A 46 2.83 -4.39 -2.63
CA ASN A 46 3.24 -5.59 -1.91
C ASN A 46 2.05 -6.22 -1.17
N TYR A 47 1.98 -7.56 -1.22
CA TYR A 47 0.99 -8.33 -0.46
C TYR A 47 1.38 -8.49 1.03
N ASP A 48 2.68 -8.48 1.32
CA ASP A 48 3.23 -8.60 2.66
C ASP A 48 2.75 -7.48 3.60
N CYS A 49 2.88 -7.71 4.90
CA CYS A 49 2.43 -6.82 5.96
C CYS A 49 3.60 -6.10 6.66
N VAL A 50 4.77 -5.96 6.02
CA VAL A 50 5.96 -5.36 6.67
C VAL A 50 5.72 -3.89 7.00
N ILE A 51 5.18 -3.11 6.04
CA ILE A 51 4.83 -1.70 6.28
C ILE A 51 3.67 -1.55 7.26
N ASP A 52 2.68 -2.45 7.20
CA ASP A 52 1.53 -2.48 8.12
C ASP A 52 1.96 -2.71 9.57
N ASP A 53 2.89 -3.66 9.78
CA ASP A 53 3.45 -3.93 11.10
C ASP A 53 4.36 -2.79 11.59
N SER A 54 5.08 -2.13 10.68
CA SER A 54 5.86 -0.94 11.01
C SER A 54 4.96 0.23 11.41
N LEU A 55 3.86 0.47 10.70
CA LEU A 55 2.82 1.45 11.07
C LEU A 55 2.15 1.11 12.41
N ARG A 56 1.89 -0.17 12.68
CA ARG A 56 1.38 -0.63 13.97
C ARG A 56 2.35 -0.30 15.11
N ARG A 57 3.65 -0.52 14.92
CA ARG A 57 4.65 -0.39 16.00
C ARG A 57 5.16 1.05 16.17
N GLN A 58 5.34 1.78 15.08
CA GLN A 58 5.99 3.10 15.05
C GLN A 58 5.02 4.24 14.69
N GLY A 59 3.83 3.93 14.17
CA GLY A 59 2.86 4.92 13.69
C GLY A 59 1.96 5.51 14.78
N GLY A 60 2.45 5.65 16.02
CA GLY A 60 1.71 6.32 17.09
C GLY A 60 1.29 7.74 16.68
N GLY A 61 0.03 8.11 16.94
CA GLY A 61 -0.57 9.39 16.56
C GLY A 61 -0.87 9.58 15.07
N ILE A 62 -0.26 8.78 14.18
CA ILE A 62 -0.35 8.95 12.72
C ILE A 62 -0.98 7.75 12.00
N TRP A 63 -1.26 6.66 12.70
CA TRP A 63 -1.82 5.45 12.10
C TRP A 63 -3.09 4.99 12.81
N ASN A 64 -4.08 4.61 12.01
CA ASN A 64 -5.30 3.97 12.44
C ASN A 64 -5.82 3.07 11.32
N PRO A 65 -5.72 1.73 11.42
CA PRO A 65 -6.13 0.82 10.35
C PRO A 65 -7.59 1.01 9.92
N ARG A 66 -8.47 1.45 10.82
CA ARG A 66 -9.89 1.68 10.54
C ARG A 66 -10.15 2.83 9.57
N TYR A 67 -9.22 3.77 9.46
CA TYR A 67 -9.34 4.94 8.56
C TYR A 67 -8.16 5.07 7.58
N GLY A 68 -7.09 4.29 7.77
CA GLY A 68 -5.84 4.35 7.03
C GLY A 68 -5.86 3.52 5.74
N TYR A 69 -6.51 2.35 5.73
CA TYR A 69 -6.53 1.48 4.55
C TYR A 69 -7.36 2.00 3.37
N GLY A 70 -8.09 3.09 3.54
CA GLY A 70 -8.85 3.70 2.46
C GLY A 70 -10.15 2.99 2.10
N PHE A 71 -10.54 1.92 2.80
CA PHE A 71 -11.83 1.28 2.57
C PHE A 71 -13.02 2.16 3.00
N ASN A 72 -14.13 2.07 2.26
CA ASN A 72 -15.40 2.63 2.66
C ASN A 72 -16.09 1.67 3.64
N LEU A 73 -15.83 1.87 4.93
CA LEU A 73 -16.27 0.96 6.00
C LEU A 73 -17.56 1.43 6.71
N GLY A 74 -18.24 2.45 6.16
CA GLY A 74 -19.41 3.06 6.78
C GLY A 74 -19.07 3.89 8.03
N PRO A 75 -20.10 4.31 8.80
CA PRO A 75 -19.93 5.13 9.98
C PRO A 75 -18.94 4.52 10.98
N ARG A 76 -17.96 5.32 11.42
CA ARG A 76 -16.91 4.93 12.39
C ARG A 76 -16.15 3.64 12.03
N GLY A 77 -16.17 3.25 10.75
CA GLY A 77 -15.55 2.02 10.25
C GLY A 77 -16.19 0.72 10.76
N ALA A 78 -17.49 0.72 11.02
CA ALA A 78 -18.24 -0.41 11.56
C ALA A 78 -18.11 -1.72 10.75
N ARG A 79 -17.73 -1.65 9.47
CA ARG A 79 -17.55 -2.82 8.60
C ARG A 79 -16.14 -3.42 8.64
N MET A 80 -15.31 -3.05 9.62
CA MET A 80 -13.98 -3.65 9.84
C MET A 80 -13.88 -4.37 11.18
N THR A 81 -13.24 -5.54 11.18
CA THR A 81 -12.88 -6.29 12.39
C THR A 81 -11.45 -6.81 12.31
N GLY A 82 -10.88 -7.22 13.44
CA GLY A 82 -9.48 -7.70 13.53
C GLY A 82 -8.43 -6.59 13.56
N ASP A 83 -8.86 -5.33 13.51
CA ASP A 83 -8.04 -4.12 13.54
C ASP A 83 -7.31 -3.90 14.86
N ALA A 84 -7.83 -4.43 15.97
CA ALA A 84 -7.19 -4.32 17.29
C ALA A 84 -5.73 -4.80 17.30
N HIS A 85 -5.39 -5.84 16.53
CA HIS A 85 -4.00 -6.28 16.43
C HIS A 85 -3.13 -5.27 15.69
N TRP A 86 -3.68 -4.59 14.67
CA TRP A 86 -2.96 -3.68 13.76
C TRP A 86 -3.01 -2.21 14.21
N MET A 87 -3.58 -1.98 15.39
CA MET A 87 -3.70 -0.67 16.02
C MET A 87 -2.40 -0.34 16.78
N PRO A 88 -1.84 0.88 16.65
CA PRO A 88 -0.75 1.32 17.51
C PRO A 88 -1.25 1.61 18.92
N GLY A 89 -0.33 1.76 19.88
CA GLY A 89 -0.67 2.10 21.27
C GLY A 89 -1.44 3.42 21.39
N GLU A 90 -1.11 4.39 20.53
CA GLU A 90 -1.79 5.67 20.41
C GLU A 90 -2.35 5.83 18.98
N PRO A 91 -3.64 5.55 18.74
CA PRO A 91 -4.21 5.64 17.40
C PRO A 91 -4.34 7.08 16.91
N GLY A 92 -3.99 7.30 15.64
CA GLY A 92 -4.32 8.56 14.97
C GLY A 92 -5.83 8.74 14.81
N THR A 93 -6.29 10.00 14.76
CA THR A 93 -7.68 10.31 14.41
C THR A 93 -7.94 10.06 12.92
N LYS A 94 -9.22 10.11 12.50
CA LYS A 94 -9.60 9.91 11.09
C LYS A 94 -8.89 10.88 10.13
N ASP A 95 -8.68 12.12 10.58
CA ASP A 95 -8.11 13.22 9.78
C ASP A 95 -6.59 13.30 9.91
N GLN A 96 -6.01 12.70 10.96
CA GLN A 96 -4.56 12.63 11.17
C GLN A 96 -3.93 11.32 10.69
N THR A 97 -4.73 10.26 10.45
CA THR A 97 -4.14 9.00 10.00
C THR A 97 -3.64 9.09 8.56
N VAL A 98 -2.40 8.65 8.40
CA VAL A 98 -1.76 8.29 7.12
C VAL A 98 -2.66 7.34 6.35
N LYS A 99 -2.67 7.48 5.02
CA LYS A 99 -3.36 6.53 4.13
C LYS A 99 -2.38 5.50 3.60
N LEU A 100 -2.78 4.23 3.63
CA LEU A 100 -2.04 3.11 3.06
C LEU A 100 -2.96 2.38 2.07
N TYR A 101 -2.77 2.64 0.78
CA TYR A 101 -3.50 1.98 -0.29
C TYR A 101 -2.76 0.75 -0.78
N LYS A 102 -3.25 -0.43 -0.43
CA LYS A 102 -2.70 -1.72 -0.90
C LYS A 102 -3.46 -2.18 -2.14
N LEU A 103 -2.96 -1.79 -3.31
CA LEU A 103 -3.73 -1.84 -4.55
C LEU A 103 -3.96 -3.24 -5.11
N HIS A 104 -3.06 -4.18 -4.78
CA HIS A 104 -3.24 -5.61 -5.07
C HIS A 104 -3.83 -6.39 -3.89
N GLY A 105 -4.21 -5.70 -2.81
CA GLY A 105 -4.66 -6.33 -1.57
C GLY A 105 -3.51 -6.69 -0.65
N SER A 106 -3.77 -7.57 0.32
CA SER A 106 -2.78 -7.96 1.32
C SER A 106 -3.08 -9.32 1.93
N PHE A 107 -2.04 -10.01 2.41
CA PHE A 107 -2.18 -11.30 3.07
C PHE A 107 -3.04 -11.27 4.34
N HIS A 108 -3.22 -10.11 4.98
CA HIS A 108 -4.15 -10.00 6.11
C HIS A 108 -5.56 -9.53 5.73
N PHE A 109 -5.85 -9.18 4.47
CA PHE A 109 -7.19 -8.75 4.08
C PHE A 109 -8.07 -9.96 3.75
N GLN A 110 -9.24 -10.00 4.39
CA GLN A 110 -10.35 -10.87 4.00
C GLN A 110 -11.57 -9.99 3.76
N ILE A 111 -11.94 -9.80 2.50
CA ILE A 111 -13.02 -8.92 2.11
C ILE A 111 -14.20 -9.78 1.66
N SER A 112 -15.37 -9.54 2.24
CA SER A 112 -16.62 -10.25 1.94
C SER A 112 -17.69 -9.29 1.43
N GLY A 113 -18.56 -9.78 0.55
CA GLY A 113 -19.59 -8.96 -0.12
C GLY A 113 -19.06 -8.23 -1.37
N MET A 114 -17.97 -8.71 -1.97
CA MET A 114 -17.46 -8.21 -3.26
C MET A 114 -18.12 -8.87 -4.47
N ASP A 115 -18.75 -10.03 -4.29
CA ASP A 115 -19.26 -10.81 -5.41
C ASP A 115 -20.59 -10.22 -5.94
N SER A 116 -20.53 -9.70 -7.15
CA SER A 116 -21.66 -9.67 -8.08
C SER A 116 -21.33 -10.57 -9.27
N GLN A 117 -21.51 -11.87 -9.10
CA GLN A 117 -22.12 -12.61 -10.20
C GLN A 117 -23.59 -12.77 -9.83
N ASP A 118 -24.40 -11.84 -10.32
CA ASP A 118 -25.79 -12.18 -10.56
C ASP A 118 -25.74 -13.24 -11.67
N GLU A 119 -25.94 -14.52 -11.34
CA GLU A 119 -26.02 -15.64 -12.31
C GLU A 119 -27.13 -15.45 -13.36
N SER A 120 -27.92 -14.38 -13.24
CA SER A 120 -29.07 -14.04 -14.07
C SER A 120 -28.73 -13.25 -15.34
N GLY A 121 -27.48 -12.82 -15.55
CA GLY A 121 -27.08 -12.09 -16.77
C GLY A 121 -27.71 -10.70 -16.95
N ASP A 122 -28.51 -10.25 -15.99
CA ASP A 122 -29.19 -8.96 -16.05
C ASP A 122 -28.26 -7.87 -15.52
N GLN A 123 -27.55 -7.19 -16.44
CA GLN A 123 -26.73 -6.03 -16.12
C GLN A 123 -27.59 -4.80 -15.80
N ALA A 124 -28.40 -4.87 -14.75
CA ALA A 124 -28.91 -3.68 -14.12
C ALA A 124 -27.72 -3.00 -13.41
N LYS A 125 -27.12 -2.01 -14.08
CA LYS A 125 -26.10 -1.10 -13.54
C LYS A 125 -26.66 -0.32 -12.35
N SER A 126 -26.79 -0.94 -11.18
CA SER A 126 -27.06 -0.21 -9.95
C SER A 126 -25.84 0.67 -9.68
N LYS A 127 -25.99 2.00 -9.79
CA LYS A 127 -24.93 2.97 -9.49
C LYS A 127 -24.52 2.96 -8.00
N GLU A 128 -25.27 2.28 -7.14
CA GLU A 128 -24.96 2.17 -5.73
C GLU A 128 -23.92 1.07 -5.47
N LYS A 129 -22.78 1.45 -4.89
CA LYS A 129 -21.74 0.52 -4.46
C LYS A 129 -22.31 -0.37 -3.35
N LYS A 130 -22.45 -1.68 -3.61
CA LYS A 130 -22.87 -2.67 -2.61
C LYS A 130 -21.95 -2.62 -1.37
N PRO A 131 -22.48 -2.76 -0.15
CA PRO A 131 -21.68 -2.75 1.07
C PRO A 131 -20.80 -3.99 1.16
N TYR A 132 -19.56 -3.81 1.62
CA TYR A 132 -18.61 -4.90 1.88
C TYR A 132 -18.05 -4.82 3.30
N THR A 133 -17.55 -5.94 3.81
CA THR A 133 -16.88 -6.03 5.13
C THR A 133 -15.43 -6.44 4.96
N VAL A 134 -14.56 -5.95 5.85
CA VAL A 134 -13.12 -6.21 5.84
C VAL A 134 -12.69 -6.81 7.17
N ILE A 135 -12.12 -8.01 7.14
CA ILE A 135 -11.55 -8.66 8.31
C ILE A 135 -10.02 -8.65 8.17
N LEU A 136 -9.33 -8.13 9.18
CA LEU A 136 -7.87 -8.12 9.25
C LEU A 136 -7.38 -9.35 10.00
N LYS A 137 -6.69 -10.26 9.31
CA LYS A 137 -6.06 -11.43 9.95
C LYS A 137 -4.97 -10.95 10.90
N ARG A 138 -5.03 -11.40 12.15
CA ARG A 138 -3.95 -11.21 13.12
C ARG A 138 -2.64 -11.90 12.69
N ARG A 139 -2.75 -13.01 11.95
CA ARG A 139 -1.59 -13.81 11.50
C ARG A 139 -1.67 -13.99 9.98
N PRO A 140 -1.13 -13.05 9.19
CA PRO A 140 -1.26 -13.06 7.73
C PRO A 140 -0.65 -14.30 7.09
N TYR A 141 0.53 -14.70 7.56
CA TYR A 141 1.34 -15.76 6.94
C TYR A 141 1.01 -17.17 7.41
N THR A 142 0.31 -17.33 8.54
CA THR A 142 -0.02 -18.66 9.03
C THR A 142 -1.30 -19.19 8.41
N LYS A 143 -1.33 -20.50 8.12
CA LYS A 143 -2.55 -21.24 7.78
C LYS A 143 -3.49 -21.30 9.00
N GLN A 144 -4.47 -20.42 9.06
CA GLN A 144 -5.59 -20.58 9.99
C GLN A 144 -6.54 -21.64 9.42
N LYS A 145 -7.04 -22.58 10.25
CA LYS A 145 -7.90 -23.70 9.82
C LYS A 145 -9.01 -23.22 8.86
N GLY A 146 -9.17 -23.90 7.72
CA GLY A 146 -10.14 -23.56 6.67
C GLY A 146 -9.52 -23.38 5.29
N SER A 147 -10.34 -23.01 4.30
CA SER A 147 -9.87 -22.65 2.95
C SER A 147 -9.19 -21.27 2.99
N LEU A 148 -8.03 -21.15 2.35
CA LEU A 148 -7.28 -19.90 2.25
C LEU A 148 -8.04 -18.91 1.36
N ARG A 149 -8.92 -18.10 1.96
CA ARG A 149 -9.50 -16.92 1.29
C ARG A 149 -8.58 -15.74 1.53
N PHE A 150 -7.76 -15.42 0.54
CA PHE A 150 -7.02 -14.16 0.49
C PHE A 150 -7.69 -13.23 -0.51
N SER A 151 -7.91 -11.97 -0.14
CA SER A 151 -8.27 -10.92 -1.09
C SER A 151 -7.00 -10.38 -1.73
N ILE A 152 -6.36 -11.22 -2.55
CA ILE A 152 -5.22 -10.88 -3.41
C ILE A 152 -5.79 -10.66 -4.80
N ILE A 153 -5.49 -9.53 -5.41
CA ILE A 153 -5.70 -9.31 -6.84
C ILE A 153 -4.36 -9.54 -7.54
N PRO A 154 -4.20 -10.66 -8.27
CA PRO A 154 -3.03 -10.85 -9.12
C PRO A 154 -2.90 -9.69 -10.12
N PRO A 155 -1.68 -9.27 -10.49
CA PRO A 155 -1.46 -8.16 -11.42
C PRO A 155 -2.22 -8.33 -12.75
N GLU A 156 -2.45 -9.57 -13.18
CA GLU A 156 -3.07 -9.95 -14.45
C GLU A 156 -4.61 -10.00 -14.42
N TRP A 157 -5.26 -9.82 -13.27
CA TRP A 157 -6.72 -9.96 -13.14
C TRP A 157 -7.47 -8.65 -13.38
N HIS A 158 -7.66 -8.32 -14.65
CA HIS A 158 -8.36 -7.11 -15.12
C HIS A 158 -9.73 -6.87 -14.46
N LYS A 159 -10.52 -7.92 -14.18
CA LYS A 159 -11.92 -7.77 -13.70
C LYS A 159 -12.06 -7.30 -12.25
N ALA A 160 -11.04 -7.47 -11.40
CA ALA A 160 -11.12 -7.13 -9.98
C ALA A 160 -10.76 -5.66 -9.69
N TYR A 161 -10.18 -4.94 -10.65
CA TYR A 161 -9.84 -3.52 -10.52
C TYR A 161 -11.02 -2.59 -10.75
N ASP A 162 -11.98 -3.02 -11.57
CA ASP A 162 -13.11 -2.19 -12.02
C ASP A 162 -14.33 -2.27 -11.10
N GLU A 163 -14.33 -3.20 -10.14
CA GLU A 163 -15.49 -3.48 -9.28
C GLU A 163 -15.16 -3.45 -7.78
N GLY A 164 -16.16 -3.14 -6.97
CA GLY A 164 -16.11 -3.27 -5.51
C GLY A 164 -15.14 -2.31 -4.79
N ALA A 165 -14.49 -2.81 -3.73
CA ALA A 165 -13.67 -1.99 -2.85
C ALA A 165 -12.36 -1.53 -3.50
N PHE A 166 -11.79 -2.33 -4.41
CA PHE A 166 -10.51 -2.03 -5.02
C PHE A 166 -10.60 -0.91 -6.05
N ALA A 167 -11.67 -0.84 -6.85
CA ALA A 167 -11.92 0.30 -7.73
C ALA A 167 -11.87 1.65 -6.96
N ASP A 168 -12.45 1.68 -5.75
CA ASP A 168 -12.41 2.86 -4.87
C ASP A 168 -10.99 3.17 -4.36
N LEU A 169 -10.20 2.14 -4.04
CA LEU A 169 -8.80 2.30 -3.65
C LEU A 169 -7.93 2.82 -4.80
N TRP A 170 -8.09 2.28 -6.00
CA TRP A 170 -7.37 2.74 -7.19
C TRP A 170 -7.72 4.18 -7.54
N ALA A 171 -8.99 4.58 -7.45
CA ALA A 171 -9.41 5.97 -7.63
C ALA A 171 -8.80 6.90 -6.57
N LYS A 172 -8.71 6.46 -5.30
CA LYS A 172 -8.06 7.21 -4.22
C LYS A 172 -6.55 7.35 -4.46
N ALA A 173 -5.87 6.28 -4.85
CA ALA A 173 -4.45 6.32 -5.20
C ALA A 173 -4.17 7.26 -6.39
N ALA A 174 -4.99 7.22 -7.44
CA ALA A 174 -4.90 8.16 -8.56
C ALA A 174 -5.00 9.61 -8.08
N LYS A 175 -5.97 9.90 -7.21
CA LYS A 175 -6.16 11.23 -6.62
C LYS A 175 -4.99 11.67 -5.73
N ALA A 176 -4.39 10.74 -4.98
CA ALA A 176 -3.19 10.99 -4.18
C ALA A 176 -2.01 11.38 -5.07
N ILE A 177 -1.74 10.58 -6.11
CA ILE A 177 -0.68 10.85 -7.10
C ILE A 177 -0.89 12.19 -7.80
N HIS A 178 -2.14 12.52 -8.13
CA HIS A 178 -2.46 13.79 -8.80
C HIS A 178 -2.18 15.02 -7.94
N ARG A 179 -2.40 14.92 -6.62
CA ARG A 179 -2.24 16.01 -5.66
C ARG A 179 -0.82 16.14 -5.11
N ALA A 180 -0.03 15.09 -5.22
CA ALA A 180 1.33 15.05 -4.68
C ALA A 180 2.20 16.10 -5.39
N ASP A 181 2.90 16.91 -4.60
CA ASP A 181 4.00 17.76 -5.09
C ASP A 181 5.36 17.06 -4.94
N SER A 182 5.40 15.95 -4.20
CA SER A 182 6.62 15.19 -3.89
C SER A 182 6.28 13.70 -3.94
N ILE A 183 7.01 12.93 -4.74
CA ILE A 183 6.81 11.48 -4.84
C ILE A 183 8.11 10.74 -4.56
N VAL A 184 8.03 9.73 -3.70
CA VAL A 184 9.13 8.81 -3.40
C VAL A 184 8.77 7.39 -3.88
N PHE A 185 9.56 6.85 -4.80
CA PHE A 185 9.46 5.46 -5.25
C PHE A 185 10.47 4.59 -4.51
N ILE A 186 10.01 3.57 -3.81
CA ILE A 186 10.88 2.67 -3.01
C ILE A 186 10.72 1.24 -3.50
N GLY A 187 11.82 0.64 -3.99
CA GLY A 187 11.91 -0.78 -4.33
C GLY A 187 11.03 -1.25 -5.51
N TYR A 188 10.22 -0.38 -6.09
CA TYR A 188 9.31 -0.72 -7.18
C TYR A 188 9.97 -0.45 -8.54
N SER A 189 9.99 -1.46 -9.41
CA SER A 189 10.76 -1.44 -10.65
C SER A 189 9.96 -1.00 -11.88
N LEU A 190 8.64 -0.79 -11.73
CA LEU A 190 7.69 -0.59 -12.84
C LEU A 190 7.97 -1.57 -14.00
N PRO A 191 7.83 -2.89 -13.76
CA PRO A 191 8.11 -3.87 -14.79
C PRO A 191 7.13 -3.66 -15.96
N ALA A 192 7.58 -3.93 -17.19
CA ALA A 192 6.75 -3.72 -18.39
C ALA A 192 5.45 -4.55 -18.38
N THR A 193 5.41 -5.63 -17.61
CA THR A 193 4.23 -6.48 -17.42
C THR A 193 3.16 -5.85 -16.52
N ASP A 194 3.50 -4.84 -15.70
CA ASP A 194 2.55 -4.16 -14.83
C ASP A 194 2.01 -2.88 -15.51
N LEU A 195 1.15 -3.12 -16.50
CA LEU A 195 0.54 -2.06 -17.31
C LEU A 195 -0.40 -1.17 -16.49
N HIS A 196 -1.10 -1.73 -15.50
CA HIS A 196 -2.08 -0.99 -14.68
C HIS A 196 -1.39 0.04 -13.79
N SER A 197 -0.35 -0.37 -13.07
CA SER A 197 0.43 0.56 -12.22
C SER A 197 1.13 1.62 -13.07
N THR A 198 1.69 1.22 -14.22
CA THR A 198 2.30 2.15 -15.18
C THR A 198 1.28 3.18 -15.67
N ALA A 199 0.08 2.74 -16.05
CA ALA A 199 -1.00 3.62 -16.49
C ALA A 199 -1.49 4.54 -15.36
N LEU A 200 -1.62 4.03 -14.13
CA LEU A 200 -1.99 4.80 -12.96
C LEU A 200 -1.07 6.00 -12.78
N PHE A 201 0.25 5.78 -12.68
CA PHE A 201 1.20 6.88 -12.49
C PHE A 201 1.23 7.83 -13.69
N ARG A 202 1.26 7.30 -14.92
CA ARG A 202 1.37 8.10 -16.14
C ARG A 202 0.15 9.00 -16.40
N THR A 203 -1.04 8.54 -16.00
CA THR A 203 -2.30 9.28 -16.20
C THR A 203 -2.64 10.17 -15.02
N SER A 204 -2.29 9.76 -13.80
CA SER A 204 -2.68 10.48 -12.58
C SER A 204 -1.73 11.62 -12.23
N VAL A 205 -0.44 11.51 -12.56
CA VAL A 205 0.53 12.56 -12.21
C VAL A 205 0.11 13.91 -12.80
N GLY A 206 0.00 14.93 -11.94
CA GLY A 206 -0.38 16.28 -12.36
C GLY A 206 0.66 16.86 -13.33
N LYS A 207 0.22 17.50 -14.41
CA LYS A 207 1.11 18.07 -15.42
C LYS A 207 1.99 19.15 -14.79
N ALA A 208 3.32 19.00 -14.89
CA ALA A 208 4.31 19.94 -14.36
C ALA A 208 4.14 20.28 -12.86
N GLY A 209 3.53 19.40 -12.07
CA GLY A 209 3.17 19.64 -10.67
C GLY A 209 4.19 19.17 -9.64
N LEU A 210 5.19 18.35 -10.03
CA LEU A 210 6.13 17.76 -9.08
C LEU A 210 7.30 18.69 -8.77
N LYS A 211 7.51 18.96 -7.49
CA LYS A 211 8.69 19.63 -6.92
C LYS A 211 9.81 18.63 -6.63
N HIS A 212 9.46 17.44 -6.14
CA HIS A 212 10.45 16.41 -5.79
C HIS A 212 10.08 15.04 -6.36
N LEU A 213 11.08 14.36 -6.94
CA LEU A 213 11.00 12.95 -7.31
C LEU A 213 12.21 12.19 -6.76
N THR A 214 11.98 11.30 -5.80
CA THR A 214 13.02 10.45 -5.22
C THR A 214 12.82 9.01 -5.66
N VAL A 215 13.88 8.35 -6.13
CA VAL A 215 13.83 6.93 -6.53
C VAL A 215 14.86 6.11 -5.75
N VAL A 216 14.38 5.17 -4.94
CA VAL A 216 15.17 4.28 -4.10
C VAL A 216 15.14 2.88 -4.71
N ASN A 217 16.11 2.54 -5.54
CA ASN A 217 16.15 1.24 -6.23
C ASN A 217 17.57 0.97 -6.76
N PRO A 218 18.26 -0.12 -6.42
CA PRO A 218 19.63 -0.38 -6.91
C PRO A 218 19.72 -0.52 -8.44
N ASP A 219 18.64 -0.92 -9.12
CA ASP A 219 18.60 -1.07 -10.58
C ASP A 219 18.48 0.30 -11.29
N GLN A 220 19.49 0.65 -12.08
CA GLN A 220 19.52 1.90 -12.86
C GLN A 220 18.43 1.93 -13.95
N GLU A 221 18.09 0.79 -14.56
CA GLU A 221 17.04 0.73 -15.57
C GLU A 221 15.66 0.93 -14.94
N ALA A 222 15.42 0.39 -13.74
CA ALA A 222 14.23 0.71 -12.96
C ALA A 222 14.13 2.22 -12.67
N ARG A 223 15.24 2.87 -12.28
CA ARG A 223 15.24 4.34 -12.09
C ARG A 223 14.86 5.08 -13.37
N ARG A 224 15.43 4.68 -14.52
CA ARG A 224 15.09 5.28 -15.82
C ARG A 224 13.61 5.10 -16.15
N ARG A 225 13.05 3.90 -15.96
CA ARG A 225 11.61 3.63 -16.19
C ARG A 225 10.72 4.54 -15.33
N VAL A 226 10.99 4.66 -14.03
CA VAL A 226 10.23 5.55 -13.14
C VAL A 226 10.23 7.00 -13.65
N ARG A 227 11.39 7.51 -14.04
CA ARG A 227 11.52 8.87 -14.58
C ARG A 227 10.71 9.05 -15.86
N THR A 228 10.77 8.08 -16.77
CA THR A 228 10.00 8.13 -18.03
C THR A 228 8.49 8.11 -17.77
N VAL A 229 8.01 7.30 -16.82
CA VAL A 229 6.58 7.23 -16.49
C VAL A 229 6.06 8.54 -15.89
N LEU A 230 6.86 9.20 -15.04
CA LEU A 230 6.49 10.44 -14.35
C LEU A 230 6.91 11.72 -15.09
N GLN A 231 7.49 11.60 -16.28
CA GLN A 231 8.05 12.73 -17.03
C GLN A 231 7.06 13.89 -17.22
N ARG A 232 5.75 13.59 -17.35
CA ARG A 232 4.70 14.60 -17.51
C ARG A 232 4.53 15.49 -16.28
N GLY A 233 4.85 14.97 -15.10
CA GLY A 233 4.81 15.71 -13.85
C GLY A 233 6.07 16.52 -13.56
N CYS A 234 7.17 16.20 -14.23
CA CYS A 234 8.47 16.82 -14.00
C CYS A 234 8.66 18.07 -14.87
N THR A 235 9.43 19.02 -14.36
CA THR A 235 9.87 20.24 -15.04
C THR A 235 11.37 20.44 -14.84
N LYS A 236 11.96 21.48 -15.44
CA LYS A 236 13.35 21.88 -15.16
C LYS A 236 13.61 22.21 -13.68
N GLY A 237 12.57 22.61 -12.94
CA GLY A 237 12.67 22.94 -11.51
C GLY A 237 12.43 21.74 -10.57
N THR A 238 12.07 20.57 -11.11
CA THR A 238 11.83 19.38 -10.29
C THR A 238 13.16 18.84 -9.77
N ARG A 239 13.32 18.78 -8.44
CA ARG A 239 14.49 18.17 -7.81
C ARG A 239 14.36 16.66 -7.88
N MET A 240 15.42 16.01 -8.37
CA MET A 240 15.47 14.55 -8.52
C MET A 240 16.55 13.98 -7.61
N LEU A 241 16.18 13.00 -6.79
CA LEU A 241 17.10 12.28 -5.91
C LEU A 241 17.07 10.78 -6.24
N SER A 242 18.16 10.08 -5.98
CA SER A 242 18.22 8.63 -6.15
C SER A 242 19.08 8.00 -5.07
N PHE A 243 18.63 6.86 -4.56
CA PHE A 243 19.32 6.08 -3.54
C PHE A 243 19.42 4.62 -3.99
N ASP A 244 20.53 3.96 -3.64
CA ASP A 244 20.77 2.56 -4.04
C ASP A 244 20.08 1.57 -3.09
N SER A 245 19.79 1.98 -1.85
CA SER A 245 19.19 1.13 -0.83
C SER A 245 18.18 1.90 0.02
N LEU A 246 17.24 1.16 0.62
CA LEU A 246 16.30 1.70 1.60
C LEU A 246 17.03 2.20 2.86
N GLU A 247 18.14 1.55 3.24
CA GLU A 247 18.99 1.98 4.35
C GLU A 247 19.52 3.41 4.16
N HIS A 248 20.14 3.70 3.00
CA HIS A 248 20.65 5.04 2.71
C HIS A 248 19.54 6.09 2.66
N PHE A 249 18.39 5.73 2.10
CA PHE A 249 17.24 6.63 2.08
C PHE A 249 16.69 6.90 3.49
N ALA A 250 16.53 5.86 4.31
CA ALA A 250 16.03 5.99 5.67
C ALA A 250 16.97 6.78 6.58
N ALA A 251 18.28 6.80 6.28
CA ALA A 251 19.26 7.61 6.98
C ALA A 251 19.34 9.08 6.52
N ALA A 252 18.73 9.42 5.38
CA ALA A 252 18.79 10.76 4.82
C ALA A 252 17.80 11.71 5.50
N ASP A 253 18.09 13.02 5.46
CA ASP A 253 17.22 14.05 6.01
C ASP A 253 15.99 14.27 5.10
N ARG A 254 14.79 14.22 5.69
CA ARG A 254 13.52 14.38 4.96
C ARG A 254 13.41 15.70 4.21
N SER A 255 14.06 16.77 4.70
CA SER A 255 14.05 18.10 4.06
C SER A 255 14.58 18.09 2.62
N LEU A 256 15.30 17.03 2.23
CA LEU A 256 15.79 16.86 0.87
C LEU A 256 14.68 16.60 -0.16
N TRP A 257 13.58 15.94 0.23
CA TRP A 257 12.49 15.54 -0.67
C TRP A 257 11.08 15.93 -0.22
N ALA A 258 10.93 16.54 0.96
CA ALA A 258 9.67 17.10 1.42
C ALA A 258 9.94 18.43 2.15
N ARG A 259 9.00 19.37 2.09
CA ARG A 259 9.09 20.59 2.91
C ARG A 259 8.88 20.21 4.38
N SER A 260 9.70 20.79 5.25
CA SER A 260 9.54 20.80 6.71
C SER A 260 8.23 21.45 7.12
#